data_AF-A0AA97B3L4-F1
#
_entry.id   AF-A0AA97B3L4-F1
#
_cell.length_a   1.000
_cell.length_b   1.000
_cell.length_c   1.000
_cell.angle_alpha   90.00
_cell.angle_beta   90.00
_cell.angle_gamma   90.00
#
_symmetry.space_group_name_H-M   'P 1'
#
loop_
_entity.id
_entity.type
_entity.pdbx_description
1 polymer ?
#
loop_
_entity_poly.entity_id
_entity_poly.type
_entity_poly.pdbx_seq_one_letter_code
_entity_poly.pdbx_strand_id
1 'polypeptide(L)'
;MVHLYGLDVASSVAEPETFEQAVTLSGTSVVSLLQAWAQRGWRDAPRLWLVTSGLHVPVRDSAPGAPAAAPLAGLAAVITHEHPELRCAHVDLSAQPSPEEVTSLAAELLADSAEDRIALRGSQRHVARLGRGVAGGKTTEPRELSAEGTYLITGGLGGLGLEVAKWLIQRGARHRRSPAGARPPTRRTGRWANSGRAAPRCASTRRTSPAPTT
;
A
#
# COMPACT_ATOMS: atom_id res chain seq x y z
N MET A 1 19.33 2.63 -17.76
CA MET A 1 19.63 2.89 -16.33
C MET A 1 18.89 1.89 -15.49
N VAL A 2 19.56 1.27 -14.52
CA VAL A 2 18.94 0.30 -13.62
C VAL A 2 19.03 0.84 -12.20
N HIS A 3 17.88 1.02 -11.56
CA HIS A 3 17.77 1.53 -10.20
C HIS A 3 17.46 0.38 -9.24
N LEU A 4 18.44 0.04 -8.40
CA LEU A 4 18.42 -1.14 -7.53
C LEU A 4 18.09 -0.84 -6.05
N TYR A 5 17.88 0.43 -5.68
CA TYR A 5 17.57 0.84 -4.31
C TYR A 5 16.29 0.20 -3.74
N GLY A 6 15.41 -0.32 -4.60
CA GLY A 6 14.24 -1.09 -4.18
C GLY A 6 14.57 -2.45 -3.57
N LEU A 7 15.79 -2.96 -3.75
CA LEU A 7 16.26 -4.21 -3.14
C LEU A 7 16.61 -4.03 -1.65
N ASP A 8 17.08 -2.85 -1.25
CA ASP A 8 17.46 -2.53 0.13
C ASP A 8 16.23 -2.35 1.06
N VAL A 9 15.03 -2.27 0.48
CA VAL A 9 13.75 -2.07 1.17
C VAL A 9 13.14 -3.37 1.68
N ALA A 10 13.50 -4.52 1.09
CA ALA A 10 12.91 -5.82 1.42
C ALA A 10 13.39 -6.41 2.75
N SER A 11 14.54 -5.96 3.25
CA SER A 11 15.14 -6.43 4.50
C SER A 11 14.60 -5.65 5.70
N SER A 12 13.61 -6.23 6.39
CA SER A 12 13.17 -5.86 7.75
C SER A 12 12.43 -4.52 7.93
N VAL A 13 11.10 -4.58 7.87
CA VAL A 13 10.20 -3.54 8.36
C VAL A 13 9.25 -4.10 9.41
N ALA A 14 9.81 -4.48 10.55
CA ALA A 14 9.02 -4.83 11.74
C ALA A 14 8.52 -3.57 12.49
N GLU A 15 9.22 -2.44 12.33
CA GLU A 15 8.93 -1.18 13.02
C GLU A 15 8.41 -0.10 12.06
N PRO A 16 7.43 0.73 12.48
CA PRO A 16 6.84 1.77 11.65
C PRO A 16 7.85 2.80 11.13
N GLU A 17 8.83 3.20 11.94
CA GLU A 17 9.81 4.23 11.57
C GLU A 17 10.73 3.75 10.44
N THR A 18 11.23 2.52 10.53
CA THR A 18 12.04 1.88 9.48
C THR A 18 11.25 1.73 8.19
N PHE A 19 9.94 1.48 8.29
CA PHE A 19 9.04 1.40 7.12
C PHE A 19 8.89 2.75 6.42
N GLU A 20 8.61 3.82 7.17
CA GLU A 20 8.49 5.16 6.60
C GLU A 20 9.80 5.63 5.95
N GLN A 21 10.94 5.34 6.58
CA GLN A 21 12.26 5.64 6.03
C GLN A 21 12.50 4.88 4.72
N ALA A 22 12.23 3.58 4.67
CA ALA A 22 12.43 2.76 3.47
C ALA A 22 11.53 3.20 2.30
N VAL A 23 10.27 3.54 2.58
CA VAL A 23 9.34 4.10 1.59
C VAL A 23 9.82 5.47 1.09
N THR A 24 10.27 6.34 2.01
CA THR A 24 10.74 7.69 1.66
C THR A 24 11.99 7.64 0.79
N LEU A 25 13.00 6.86 1.20
CA LEU A 25 14.28 6.76 0.51
C LEU A 25 14.12 6.18 -0.91
N SER A 26 13.35 5.10 -1.05
CA SER A 26 13.12 4.47 -2.37
C SER A 26 12.34 5.36 -3.34
N GLY A 27 11.37 6.14 -2.86
CA GLY A 27 10.64 7.09 -3.69
C GLY A 27 11.49 8.31 -4.08
N THR A 28 12.15 8.93 -3.08
CA THR A 28 12.94 10.15 -3.30
C THR A 28 14.17 9.94 -4.16
N SER A 29 14.80 8.76 -4.11
CA SER A 29 15.96 8.45 -4.96
C SER A 29 15.60 8.44 -6.45
N VAL A 30 14.44 7.87 -6.81
CA VAL A 30 13.94 7.87 -8.20
C VAL A 30 13.56 9.27 -8.64
N VAL A 31 12.83 10.02 -7.81
CA VAL A 31 12.45 11.40 -8.14
C VAL A 31 13.71 12.26 -8.37
N SER A 32 14.72 12.13 -7.50
CA SER A 32 15.98 12.87 -7.63
C SER A 32 16.74 12.48 -8.90
N LEU A 33 16.75 11.19 -9.26
CA LEU A 33 17.34 10.71 -10.52
C LEU A 33 16.64 11.32 -11.73
N LEU A 34 15.31 11.32 -11.75
CA LEU A 34 14.51 11.89 -12.85
C LEU A 34 14.72 13.40 -12.97
N GLN A 35 14.75 14.12 -11.85
CA GLN A 35 15.03 15.56 -11.83
C GLN A 35 16.43 15.87 -12.39
N ALA A 36 17.45 15.08 -12.01
CA ALA A 36 18.80 15.23 -12.52
C ALA A 36 18.89 14.94 -14.03
N TRP A 37 18.10 14.01 -14.55
CA TRP A 37 18.01 13.74 -15.99
C TRP A 37 17.33 14.88 -16.75
N ALA A 38 16.22 15.38 -16.23
CA ALA A 38 15.49 16.49 -16.84
C ALA A 38 16.40 17.72 -17.01
N GLN A 39 17.25 18.01 -16.02
CA GLN A 39 18.21 19.13 -16.09
C GLN A 39 19.29 18.95 -17.17
N ARG A 40 19.61 17.72 -17.57
CA ARG A 40 20.60 17.44 -18.61
C ARG A 40 20.05 17.50 -20.03
N GLY A 41 18.72 17.58 -20.20
CA GLY A 41 18.09 17.76 -21.52
C GLY A 41 18.42 16.66 -22.53
N TRP A 42 18.36 15.39 -22.12
CA TRP A 42 18.70 14.26 -22.99
C TRP A 42 17.75 14.20 -24.20
N ARG A 43 18.32 14.06 -25.41
CA ARG A 43 17.55 13.87 -26.65
C ARG A 43 17.04 12.44 -26.77
N ASP A 44 17.88 11.47 -26.41
CA ASP A 44 17.56 10.03 -26.37
C ASP A 44 17.70 9.54 -24.94
N ALA A 45 16.64 9.68 -24.14
CA ALA A 45 16.66 9.23 -22.75
C ALA A 45 16.85 7.71 -22.67
N PRO A 46 17.67 7.21 -21.73
CA PRO A 46 17.92 5.78 -21.65
C PRO A 46 16.73 5.12 -20.98
N ARG A 47 16.46 3.87 -21.34
CA ARG A 47 15.41 3.08 -20.67
C ARG A 47 15.64 3.06 -19.15
N LEU A 48 14.60 3.35 -18.37
CA LEU A 48 14.63 3.31 -16.91
C LEU A 48 14.07 1.97 -16.39
N TRP A 49 14.88 1.25 -15.63
CA TRP A 49 14.48 0.02 -14.96
C TRP A 49 14.45 0.23 -13.45
N LEU A 50 13.33 -0.08 -12.82
CA LEU A 50 13.15 -0.03 -11.37
C LEU A 50 13.04 -1.47 -10.85
N VAL A 51 13.92 -1.87 -9.93
CA VAL A 51 13.98 -3.26 -9.45
C VAL A 51 13.60 -3.32 -7.96
N THR A 52 12.68 -4.21 -7.62
CA THR A 52 12.27 -4.54 -6.25
C THR A 52 12.46 -6.03 -5.96
N SER A 53 12.36 -6.41 -4.69
CA SER A 53 12.30 -7.80 -4.26
C SER A 53 11.15 -8.04 -3.29
N GLY A 54 10.49 -9.18 -3.43
CA GLY A 54 9.46 -9.65 -2.50
C GLY A 54 8.13 -8.89 -2.56
N LEU A 55 7.90 -8.02 -3.54
CA LEU A 55 6.64 -7.27 -3.63
C LEU A 55 5.46 -8.17 -4.01
N HIS A 56 5.67 -9.07 -4.97
CA HIS A 56 4.61 -9.93 -5.50
C HIS A 56 4.71 -11.35 -4.92
N VAL A 57 3.94 -11.65 -3.88
CA VAL A 57 3.90 -13.01 -3.33
C VAL A 57 2.96 -13.87 -4.16
N PRO A 58 3.38 -15.05 -4.68
CA PRO A 58 2.48 -15.97 -5.36
C PRO A 58 1.31 -16.35 -4.45
N VAL A 59 0.09 -16.48 -5.00
CA VAL A 59 -1.16 -16.74 -4.24
C VAL A 59 -1.10 -18.00 -3.35
N ARG A 60 -0.19 -18.95 -3.65
CA ARG A 60 0.01 -20.19 -2.90
C ARG A 60 1.09 -20.11 -1.82
N ASP A 61 1.84 -19.02 -1.77
CA ASP A 61 2.90 -18.82 -0.80
C ASP A 61 2.35 -18.09 0.43
N SER A 62 2.80 -18.53 1.60
CA SER A 62 2.42 -17.98 2.90
C SER A 62 3.48 -17.01 3.44
N ALA A 63 4.60 -16.85 2.75
CA ALA A 63 5.65 -15.91 3.15
C ALA A 63 5.13 -14.46 3.12
N PRO A 64 5.42 -13.65 4.15
CA PRO A 64 5.08 -12.23 4.14
C PRO A 64 5.87 -11.52 3.03
N GLY A 65 5.16 -10.75 2.19
CA GLY A 65 5.78 -9.92 1.16
C GLY A 65 6.47 -8.67 1.71
N ALA A 66 7.03 -7.86 0.82
CA ALA A 66 7.70 -6.59 1.12
C ALA A 66 6.81 -5.39 0.74
N PRO A 67 5.80 -5.02 1.57
CA PRO A 67 4.88 -3.91 1.24
C PRO A 67 5.58 -2.55 1.13
N ALA A 68 6.74 -2.38 1.77
CA ALA A 68 7.53 -1.15 1.68
C ALA A 68 8.04 -0.88 0.26
N ALA A 69 8.13 -1.90 -0.60
CA ALA A 69 8.52 -1.75 -2.01
C ALA A 69 7.34 -1.33 -2.91
N ALA A 70 6.09 -1.40 -2.44
CA ALA A 70 4.90 -1.12 -3.24
C ALA A 70 4.82 0.31 -3.80
N PRO A 71 5.23 1.37 -3.06
CA PRO A 71 5.25 2.73 -3.58
C PRO A 71 6.13 2.88 -4.83
N LEU A 72 7.24 2.14 -4.91
CA LEU A 72 8.13 2.18 -6.08
C LEU A 72 7.45 1.58 -7.33
N ALA A 73 6.67 0.50 -7.17
CA ALA A 73 5.87 -0.06 -8.24
C ALA A 73 4.74 0.88 -8.68
N GLY A 74 4.13 1.61 -7.75
CA GLY A 74 3.16 2.66 -8.04
C GLY A 74 3.77 3.83 -8.82
N LEU A 75 4.94 4.29 -8.38
CA LEU A 75 5.70 5.34 -9.05
C LEU A 75 6.12 4.93 -10.47
N ALA A 76 6.57 3.67 -10.65
CA ALA A 76 6.87 3.13 -11.97
C ALA A 76 5.67 3.25 -12.93
N ALA A 77 4.47 2.89 -12.46
CA ALA A 77 3.25 2.99 -13.27
C ALA A 77 2.92 4.43 -13.68
N VAL A 78 3.18 5.40 -12.81
CA VAL A 78 3.02 6.83 -13.12
C VAL A 78 4.06 7.27 -14.16
N ILE A 79 5.34 6.95 -13.96
CA ILE A 79 6.42 7.30 -14.88
C ILE A 79 6.16 6.73 -16.28
N THR A 80 5.72 5.47 -16.38
CA THR A 80 5.40 4.86 -17.68
C THR A 80 4.29 5.61 -18.42
N HIS A 81 3.35 6.24 -17.70
CA HIS A 81 2.25 6.99 -18.29
C HIS A 81 2.61 8.46 -18.60
N GLU A 82 3.34 9.12 -17.70
CA GLU A 82 3.68 10.55 -17.83
C GLU A 82 4.94 10.79 -18.68
N HIS A 83 5.86 9.82 -18.72
CA HIS A 83 7.15 9.90 -19.41
C HIS A 83 7.42 8.66 -20.27
N PRO A 84 6.60 8.41 -21.31
CA PRO A 84 6.75 7.24 -22.19
C PRO A 84 8.12 7.17 -22.89
N GLU A 85 8.78 8.32 -23.10
CA GLU A 85 10.14 8.43 -23.64
C GLU A 85 11.19 7.71 -22.79
N LEU A 86 10.95 7.53 -21.49
CA LEU A 86 11.86 6.81 -20.58
C LEU A 86 11.71 5.29 -20.67
N ARG A 87 10.68 4.80 -21.37
CA ARG A 87 10.35 3.37 -21.50
C ARG A 87 10.42 2.62 -20.17
N CYS A 88 9.88 3.24 -19.12
CA CYS A 88 10.06 2.76 -17.75
C CYS A 88 9.47 1.35 -17.58
N ALA A 89 10.26 0.47 -16.95
CA ALA A 89 9.84 -0.88 -16.59
C ALA A 89 10.20 -1.22 -15.14
N HIS A 90 9.28 -1.90 -14.48
CA HIS A 90 9.40 -2.39 -13.12
C HIS A 90 9.61 -3.91 -13.12
N VAL A 91 10.65 -4.38 -12.45
CA VAL A 91 10.95 -5.81 -12.30
C VAL A 91 10.98 -6.17 -10.83
N ASP A 92 10.14 -7.13 -10.41
CA ASP A 92 10.13 -7.64 -9.05
C ASP A 92 10.74 -9.04 -8.96
N LEU A 93 11.73 -9.21 -8.09
CA LEU A 93 12.35 -10.50 -7.77
C LEU A 93 11.65 -11.17 -6.59
N SER A 94 11.94 -12.44 -6.31
CA SER A 94 11.56 -13.05 -5.04
C SER A 94 12.21 -12.33 -3.85
N ALA A 95 11.70 -12.56 -2.63
CA ALA A 95 12.25 -11.95 -1.41
C ALA A 95 13.70 -12.38 -1.13
N GLN A 96 14.09 -13.57 -1.61
CA GLN A 96 15.46 -14.09 -1.58
C GLN A 96 15.85 -14.52 -3.00
N PRO A 97 16.31 -13.58 -3.84
CA PRO A 97 16.57 -13.83 -5.24
C PRO A 97 17.57 -14.98 -5.45
N SER A 98 17.18 -15.99 -6.22
CA SER A 98 18.07 -17.08 -6.61
C SER A 98 19.07 -16.64 -7.70
N PRO A 99 20.19 -17.35 -7.91
CA PRO A 99 21.10 -17.08 -9.03
C PRO A 99 20.42 -17.15 -10.41
N GLU A 100 19.40 -17.98 -10.54
CA GLU A 100 18.59 -18.08 -11.77
C GLU A 100 17.75 -16.82 -12.00
N GLU A 101 17.19 -16.24 -10.94
CA GLU A 101 16.46 -14.97 -11.03
C GLU A 101 17.37 -13.81 -11.42
N VAL A 102 18.59 -13.77 -10.88
CA VAL A 102 19.60 -12.77 -11.27
C VAL A 102 20.01 -12.93 -12.73
N THR A 103 20.16 -14.17 -13.21
CA THR A 103 20.43 -14.44 -14.62
C THR A 103 19.26 -14.02 -15.52
N SER A 104 18.03 -14.31 -15.08
CA SER A 104 16.80 -13.91 -15.78
C SER A 104 16.63 -12.38 -15.80
N LEU A 105 17.03 -11.69 -14.74
CA LEU A 105 17.06 -10.23 -14.69
C LEU A 105 18.06 -9.68 -15.71
N ALA A 106 19.28 -10.21 -15.77
CA ALA A 106 20.25 -9.79 -16.78
C ALA A 106 19.73 -10.02 -18.21
N ALA A 107 19.09 -11.16 -18.46
CA ALA A 107 18.46 -11.44 -19.75
C ALA A 107 17.33 -10.45 -20.07
N GLU A 108 16.47 -10.11 -19.10
CA GLU A 108 15.38 -9.13 -19.29
C GLU A 108 15.92 -7.72 -19.54
N LEU A 109 16.96 -7.29 -18.83
CA LEU A 109 17.58 -5.97 -19.00
C LEU A 109 18.22 -5.79 -20.38
N LEU A 110 18.74 -6.89 -20.95
CA LEU A 110 19.31 -6.92 -22.30
C LEU A 110 18.24 -7.14 -23.37
N ALA A 111 17.08 -7.65 -23.00
CA ALA A 111 15.96 -7.81 -23.90
C ALA A 111 15.25 -6.47 -24.15
N ASP A 112 14.93 -6.18 -25.40
CA ASP A 112 14.14 -4.98 -25.75
C ASP A 112 12.63 -5.23 -25.62
N SER A 113 12.23 -5.85 -24.50
CA SER A 113 10.84 -6.21 -24.21
C SER A 113 9.95 -4.97 -24.10
N ALA A 114 8.74 -5.02 -24.67
CA ALA A 114 7.72 -3.97 -24.56
C ALA A 114 6.97 -3.99 -23.22
N GLU A 115 7.19 -5.01 -22.39
CA GLU A 115 6.56 -5.15 -21.09
C GLU A 115 7.16 -4.18 -20.07
N ASP A 116 6.31 -3.63 -19.21
CA ASP A 116 6.64 -2.60 -18.22
C ASP A 116 6.47 -3.08 -16.77
N ARG A 117 5.81 -4.23 -16.55
CA ARG A 117 5.54 -4.78 -15.21
C ARG A 117 5.82 -6.27 -15.20
N ILE A 118 7.02 -6.62 -14.74
CA ILE A 118 7.56 -7.98 -14.76
C ILE A 118 7.78 -8.48 -13.33
N ALA A 119 7.52 -9.77 -13.10
CA ALA A 119 7.98 -10.48 -11.91
C ALA A 119 8.76 -11.73 -12.33
N LEU A 120 9.94 -11.92 -11.76
CA LEU A 120 10.81 -13.06 -12.04
C LEU A 120 10.79 -14.02 -10.85
N ARG A 121 10.56 -15.31 -11.08
CA ARG A 121 10.51 -16.34 -10.03
C ARG A 121 11.26 -17.58 -10.50
N GLY A 122 12.48 -17.79 -10.02
CA GLY A 122 13.43 -18.75 -10.60
C GLY A 122 13.68 -18.43 -12.08
N SER A 123 13.46 -19.40 -12.96
CA SER A 123 13.48 -19.24 -14.42
C SER A 123 12.15 -18.77 -15.03
N GLN A 124 11.12 -18.53 -14.21
CA GLN A 124 9.81 -18.12 -14.69
C GLN A 124 9.68 -16.60 -14.78
N ARG A 125 9.21 -16.15 -15.94
CA ARG A 125 8.90 -14.75 -16.21
C ARG A 125 7.39 -14.53 -16.21
N HIS A 126 6.93 -13.65 -15.33
CA HIS A 126 5.53 -13.25 -15.23
C HIS A 126 5.36 -11.80 -15.64
N VAL A 127 4.24 -11.48 -16.30
CA VAL A 127 3.87 -10.12 -16.70
C VAL A 127 2.51 -9.76 -16.14
N ALA A 128 2.35 -8.52 -15.69
CA ALA A 128 1.09 -8.07 -15.13
C ALA A 128 0.02 -7.95 -16.22
N ARG A 129 -1.17 -8.52 -15.97
CA ARG A 129 -2.34 -8.41 -16.83
C ARG A 129 -3.58 -8.20 -15.99
N LEU A 130 -4.47 -7.33 -16.46
CA LEU A 130 -5.78 -7.16 -15.85
C LEU A 130 -6.76 -8.14 -16.47
N GLY A 131 -7.21 -9.12 -15.68
CA GLY A 131 -8.26 -10.05 -16.05
C GLY A 131 -9.58 -9.74 -15.35
N ARG A 132 -10.69 -10.29 -15.85
CA ARG A 132 -11.96 -10.27 -15.12
C ARG A 132 -11.87 -11.17 -13.90
N GLY A 133 -12.15 -10.63 -12.71
CA GLY A 133 -12.27 -11.45 -11.51
C GLY A 133 -13.52 -12.32 -11.57
N VAL A 134 -13.37 -13.64 -11.45
CA VAL A 134 -14.50 -14.52 -11.16
C VAL A 134 -14.74 -14.41 -9.65
N ALA A 135 -15.79 -13.69 -9.26
CA ALA A 135 -16.25 -13.66 -7.88
C ALA A 135 -16.75 -15.06 -7.50
N GLY A 136 -15.85 -15.92 -7.00
CA GLY A 136 -16.20 -17.29 -6.62
C GLY A 136 -15.07 -18.24 -6.25
N GLY A 137 -13.79 -17.85 -6.38
CA GLY A 137 -12.65 -18.79 -6.24
C GLY A 137 -12.33 -19.29 -4.82
N LYS A 138 -12.86 -18.67 -3.77
CA LYS A 138 -12.87 -19.18 -2.39
C LYS A 138 -14.12 -18.62 -1.73
N THR A 139 -15.14 -19.45 -1.55
CA THR A 139 -16.23 -19.18 -0.60
C THR A 139 -15.61 -19.11 0.80
N THR A 140 -15.08 -17.93 1.15
CA THR A 140 -15.03 -17.57 2.56
C THR A 140 -16.50 -17.39 2.90
N GLU A 141 -17.06 -18.32 3.67
CA GLU A 141 -18.40 -18.17 4.24
C GLU A 141 -18.56 -16.71 4.68
N PRO A 142 -19.68 -16.04 4.34
CA PRO A 142 -19.89 -14.64 4.69
C PRO A 142 -19.61 -14.46 6.17
N ARG A 143 -18.49 -13.82 6.49
CA ARG A 143 -18.04 -13.68 7.88
C ARG A 143 -19.02 -12.74 8.55
N GLU A 144 -19.90 -13.30 9.38
CA GLU A 144 -20.96 -12.54 10.02
C GLU A 144 -20.37 -11.43 10.88
N LEU A 145 -20.92 -10.23 10.78
CA LEU A 145 -20.52 -9.12 11.64
C LEU A 145 -21.07 -9.37 13.03
N SER A 146 -20.19 -9.33 14.04
CA SER A 146 -20.62 -9.41 15.42
C SER A 146 -21.37 -8.15 15.82
N ALA A 147 -22.56 -8.33 16.39
CA ALA A 147 -23.35 -7.27 17.01
C ALA A 147 -22.78 -6.76 18.35
N GLU A 148 -21.65 -7.32 18.79
CA GLU A 148 -20.89 -6.88 19.96
C GLU A 148 -19.52 -6.29 19.56
N GLY A 149 -19.16 -6.38 18.27
CA GLY A 149 -17.89 -5.89 17.73
C GLY A 149 -17.84 -4.36 17.63
N THR A 150 -16.66 -3.79 17.88
CA THR A 150 -16.36 -2.40 17.55
C THR A 150 -15.57 -2.33 16.24
N TYR A 151 -16.08 -1.57 15.27
CA TYR A 151 -15.52 -1.44 13.93
C TYR A 151 -14.96 -0.03 13.73
N LEU A 152 -13.69 0.09 13.33
CA LEU A 152 -13.05 1.36 13.00
C LEU A 152 -13.13 1.63 11.51
N ILE A 153 -13.67 2.79 11.13
CA ILE A 153 -13.73 3.26 9.73
C ILE A 153 -12.79 4.46 9.60
N THR A 154 -11.63 4.27 8.99
CA THR A 154 -10.73 5.36 8.65
C THR A 154 -11.33 6.16 7.48
N GLY A 155 -11.32 7.49 7.56
CA GLY A 155 -12.03 8.34 6.59
C GLY A 155 -13.56 8.25 6.65
N GLY A 156 -14.13 7.74 7.75
CA GLY A 156 -15.58 7.46 7.90
C GLY A 156 -16.52 8.66 7.76
N LEU A 157 -16.00 9.88 7.75
CA LEU A 157 -16.77 11.11 7.54
C LEU A 157 -16.91 11.50 6.06
N GLY A 158 -16.25 10.80 5.14
CA GLY A 158 -16.38 11.00 3.69
C GLY A 158 -17.57 10.24 3.08
N GLY A 159 -17.88 10.50 1.81
CA GLY A 159 -19.04 9.89 1.12
C GLY A 159 -19.05 8.36 1.17
N LEU A 160 -17.94 7.71 0.78
CA LEU A 160 -17.82 6.24 0.86
C LEU A 160 -17.82 5.73 2.31
N GLY A 161 -17.16 6.46 3.22
CA GLY A 161 -17.08 6.08 4.63
C GLY A 161 -18.45 6.01 5.31
N LEU A 162 -19.34 6.95 4.98
CA LEU A 162 -20.73 6.96 5.47
C LEU A 162 -21.56 5.81 4.90
N GLU A 163 -21.42 5.49 3.61
CA GLU A 163 -22.13 4.35 3.01
C GLU A 163 -21.64 3.02 3.59
N VAL A 164 -20.33 2.87 3.82
CA VAL A 164 -19.78 1.70 4.53
C VAL A 164 -20.32 1.62 5.95
N ALA A 165 -20.40 2.74 6.67
CA ALA A 165 -20.97 2.77 8.02
C ALA A 165 -22.44 2.32 8.03
N LYS A 166 -23.26 2.83 7.10
CA LYS A 166 -24.66 2.41 6.94
C LYS A 166 -24.76 0.91 6.64
N TRP A 167 -23.94 0.41 5.71
CA TRP A 167 -23.89 -1.01 5.35
C TRP A 167 -23.53 -1.90 6.55
N LEU A 168 -22.53 -1.50 7.35
CA LEU A 168 -22.13 -2.23 8.58
C LEU A 168 -23.29 -2.28 9.59
N ILE A 169 -23.99 -1.17 9.81
CA ILE A 169 -25.14 -1.10 10.72
C ILE A 169 -26.28 -2.01 10.24
N GLN A 170 -26.58 -2.01 8.94
CA GLN A 170 -27.59 -2.89 8.33
C GLN A 170 -27.22 -4.38 8.49
N ARG A 171 -25.92 -4.69 8.44
CA ARG A 171 -25.38 -6.05 8.63
C ARG A 171 -25.22 -6.46 10.10
N GLY A 172 -25.67 -5.64 11.04
CA GLY A 172 -25.73 -5.99 12.46
C GLY A 172 -24.59 -5.47 13.31
N ALA A 173 -23.63 -4.71 12.76
CA ALA A 173 -22.62 -4.03 13.57
C ALA A 173 -23.29 -3.00 14.49
N ARG A 174 -23.41 -3.34 15.77
CA ARG A 174 -24.02 -2.48 16.79
C ARG A 174 -23.05 -2.38 17.96
N HIS A 175 -22.79 -1.18 18.45
CA HIS A 175 -22.05 -1.05 19.71
C HIS A 175 -23.06 -1.06 20.86
N ARG A 176 -23.40 -2.23 21.39
CA ARG A 176 -24.14 -2.31 22.66
C ARG A 176 -23.17 -2.05 23.81
N ARG A 177 -23.27 -0.88 24.43
CA ARG A 177 -22.60 -0.62 25.71
C ARG A 177 -23.51 -1.18 26.82
N SER A 178 -23.17 -2.32 27.40
CA SER A 178 -23.87 -2.80 28.60
C SER A 178 -23.61 -1.85 29.78
N PRO A 179 -24.65 -1.42 30.54
CA PRO A 179 -24.47 -0.59 31.72
C PRO A 179 -24.13 -1.48 32.93
N ALA A 180 -22.95 -2.10 32.93
CA ALA A 180 -22.41 -2.73 34.13
C ALA A 180 -20.88 -2.80 34.04
N GLY A 181 -20.19 -1.94 34.79
CA GLY A 181 -18.83 -2.21 35.25
C GLY A 181 -17.63 -1.91 34.34
N ALA A 182 -17.75 -1.17 33.24
CA ALA A 182 -16.58 -0.81 32.43
C ALA A 182 -15.91 0.50 32.89
N ARG A 183 -14.78 0.35 33.61
CA ARG A 183 -13.80 1.42 33.87
C ARG A 183 -13.42 2.08 32.54
N PRO A 184 -13.42 3.41 32.41
CA PRO A 184 -13.05 4.06 31.15
C PRO A 184 -11.62 3.64 30.76
N PRO A 185 -11.31 3.42 29.47
CA PRO A 185 -9.94 3.23 29.05
C PRO A 185 -9.15 4.43 29.52
N THR A 186 -8.11 4.17 30.32
CA THR A 186 -7.21 5.21 30.81
C THR A 186 -6.66 5.96 29.61
N ARG A 187 -6.91 7.26 29.56
CA ARG A 187 -6.18 8.17 28.66
C ARG A 187 -4.70 8.00 28.97
N ARG A 188 -3.97 7.22 28.17
CA ARG A 188 -2.52 7.39 28.06
C ARG A 188 -2.35 8.65 27.23
N THR A 189 -2.27 9.79 27.91
CA THR A 189 -1.90 11.07 27.32
C THR A 189 -0.48 10.95 26.79
N GLY A 190 -0.33 10.47 25.56
CA GLY A 190 0.79 10.84 24.72
C GLY A 190 0.68 12.35 24.53
N ARG A 191 1.65 13.09 25.06
CA ARG A 191 1.77 14.53 24.91
C ARG A 191 2.13 14.80 23.46
N TRP A 192 1.14 15.00 22.60
CA TRP A 192 1.36 15.58 21.27
C TRP A 192 1.70 17.05 21.47
N ALA A 193 2.98 17.38 21.38
CA ALA A 193 3.45 18.75 21.35
C ALA A 193 2.94 19.39 20.05
N ASN A 194 2.26 20.52 20.22
CA ASN A 194 1.61 21.29 19.18
C ASN A 194 2.69 22.06 18.40
N SER A 195 2.87 21.79 17.11
CA SER A 195 3.38 22.77 16.14
C SER A 195 2.35 22.89 15.00
N GLY A 196 1.80 24.10 14.90
CA GLY A 196 0.51 24.37 14.27
C GLY A 196 0.35 23.95 12.80
N ARG A 197 -0.81 23.35 12.50
CA ARG A 197 -1.88 23.88 11.63
C ARG A 197 -3.12 22.98 11.76
N ALA A 198 -4.30 23.55 11.49
CA ALA A 198 -5.61 23.14 12.00
C ALA A 198 -6.02 21.66 11.81
N ALA A 199 -6.48 21.02 12.89
CA ALA A 199 -7.11 19.69 12.88
C ALA A 199 -8.66 19.80 12.88
N PRO A 200 -9.40 18.87 12.25
CA PRO A 200 -10.85 18.94 12.20
C PRO A 200 -11.47 18.48 13.53
N ARG A 201 -12.47 19.24 13.98
CA ARG A 201 -13.22 19.00 15.21
C ARG A 201 -14.00 17.67 15.11
N CYS A 202 -13.70 16.71 15.98
CA CYS A 202 -14.60 15.59 16.27
C CYS A 202 -15.89 16.13 16.89
N ALA A 203 -16.95 16.22 16.09
CA ALA A 203 -18.28 16.54 16.58
C ALA A 203 -18.89 15.31 17.25
N SER A 204 -19.10 15.38 18.57
CA SER A 204 -20.02 14.47 19.26
C SER A 204 -21.36 15.18 19.39
N THR A 205 -22.36 14.73 18.63
CA THR A 205 -23.74 15.20 18.76
C THR A 205 -24.35 14.62 20.02
N ARG A 206 -24.62 15.46 21.02
CA ARG A 206 -25.38 15.11 22.21
C ARG A 206 -26.77 15.73 22.07
N ARG A 207 -27.79 14.90 21.90
CA ARG A 207 -29.20 15.33 21.84
C ARG A 207 -29.73 15.36 23.28
N THR A 208 -30.01 16.54 23.81
CA THR A 208 -30.75 16.72 25.06
C THR A 208 -32.24 16.83 24.74
N SER A 209 -33.09 16.17 25.52
CA SER A 209 -34.54 16.41 25.54
C SER A 209 -34.98 16.55 27.00
N PRO A 210 -36.01 17.37 27.27
CA PRO A 210 -36.30 17.91 28.60
C PRO A 210 -37.07 16.92 29.48
N ALA A 211 -36.91 17.09 30.79
CA ALA A 211 -37.59 16.32 31.83
C ALA A 211 -39.10 16.61 31.88
N PRO A 212 -39.94 15.63 32.24
CA PRO A 212 -41.34 15.89 32.57
C PRO A 212 -41.49 16.34 34.02
N THR A 213 -42.18 17.47 34.21
CA THR A 213 -43.08 17.73 35.35
C THR A 213 -44.25 16.76 35.18
N THR A 214 -44.72 15.99 36.17
CA THR A 214 -45.07 16.29 37.56
C THR A 214 -45.09 14.96 38.32
#